data_AF-A0A9E2AGQ8-F1
#
_entry.id   AF-A0A9E2AGQ8-F1
#
_cell.length_a   1.000
_cell.length_b   1.000
_cell.length_c   1.000
_cell.angle_alpha   90.00
_cell.angle_beta   90.00
_cell.angle_gamma   90.00
#
_symmetry.space_group_name_H-M   'P 1'
#
loop_
_entity.id
_entity.type
_entity.pdbx_description
1 polymer ?
#
loop_
_entity_poly.entity_id
_entity_poly.type
_entity_poly.pdbx_seq_one_letter_code
_entity_poly.pdbx_strand_id
1 'polypeptide(L)'
;LDDMLSIAYGQDLNLGSEYLYFLAAHEAQLLGLEEIQMKYAREAIDKYNALERKNEVMLGRSYYILEDFDMAKSLFESLLKKRPNHIFSLSKLASIAFMAGDDKLAYSFISKIRENKNEYDFGYSSYFIAQAYAQGKKYTEAFKILGEAVKEGDVLSAIDYENDPLFKEMHAMPQWVSIVNYWSDQYRN
;
A
#
# COMPACT_ATOMS: atom_id res chain seq x y z
N LEU A 1 18.33 -11.55 -10.07
CA LEU A 1 16.96 -11.31 -10.61
C LEU A 1 15.93 -12.12 -9.81
N ASP A 2 16.19 -13.38 -9.47
CA ASP A 2 15.35 -14.13 -8.51
C ASP A 2 15.40 -13.61 -7.07
N ASP A 3 16.56 -13.11 -6.59
CA ASP A 3 16.68 -12.62 -5.21
C ASP A 3 15.99 -11.28 -4.93
N MET A 4 15.74 -10.45 -5.94
CA MET A 4 15.05 -9.17 -5.75
C MET A 4 13.53 -9.33 -5.67
N LEU A 5 12.98 -10.37 -6.30
CA LEU A 5 11.56 -10.72 -6.16
C LEU A 5 11.27 -11.40 -4.82
N SER A 6 12.25 -12.12 -4.27
CA SER A 6 12.18 -12.79 -2.96
C SER A 6 12.02 -11.80 -1.78
N ILE A 7 12.67 -10.64 -1.84
CA ILE A 7 12.66 -9.67 -0.73
C ILE A 7 11.37 -8.82 -0.70
N ALA A 8 10.76 -8.53 -1.86
CA ALA A 8 9.47 -7.84 -1.93
C ALA A 8 8.27 -8.79 -1.75
N TYR A 9 8.40 -10.06 -2.16
CA TYR A 9 7.31 -11.03 -2.19
C TYR A 9 7.66 -12.30 -1.42
N GLY A 10 8.23 -12.17 -0.22
CA GLY A 10 8.59 -13.30 0.63
C GLY A 10 7.40 -14.14 1.10
N GLN A 11 6.74 -14.87 0.20
CA GLN A 11 5.93 -16.09 0.29
C GLN A 11 5.69 -16.58 -1.16
N ASP A 12 5.83 -17.89 -1.38
CA ASP A 12 5.53 -18.62 -2.62
C ASP A 12 4.59 -17.88 -3.60
N LEU A 13 5.09 -17.52 -4.79
CA LEU A 13 4.29 -17.06 -5.93
C LEU A 13 3.46 -18.23 -6.51
N ASN A 14 2.62 -18.85 -5.68
CA ASN A 14 1.46 -19.57 -6.17
C ASN A 14 0.39 -18.51 -6.42
N LEU A 15 0.54 -17.75 -7.51
CA LEU A 15 -0.42 -16.72 -7.92
C LEU A 15 -1.67 -17.41 -8.45
N GLY A 16 -2.50 -17.91 -7.53
CA GLY A 16 -3.81 -18.43 -7.86
C GLY A 16 -4.71 -17.34 -8.44
N SER A 17 -5.82 -17.75 -9.04
CA SER A 17 -6.76 -16.84 -9.70
C SER A 17 -7.21 -15.68 -8.81
N GLU A 18 -7.27 -15.85 -7.49
CA GLU A 18 -7.57 -14.83 -6.49
C GLU A 18 -6.66 -13.60 -6.58
N TYR A 19 -5.36 -13.81 -6.82
CA TYR A 19 -4.41 -12.71 -6.95
C TYR A 19 -4.59 -11.97 -8.28
N LEU A 20 -4.93 -12.69 -9.35
CA LEU A 20 -5.22 -12.07 -10.66
C LEU A 20 -6.46 -11.16 -10.58
N TYR A 21 -7.50 -11.58 -9.86
CA TYR A 21 -8.66 -10.73 -9.61
C TYR A 21 -8.30 -9.49 -8.78
N PHE A 22 -7.47 -9.65 -7.75
CA PHE A 22 -6.96 -8.51 -6.99
C PHE A 22 -6.19 -7.53 -7.88
N LEU A 23 -5.27 -8.00 -8.71
CA LEU A 23 -4.51 -7.15 -9.64
C LEU A 23 -5.42 -6.44 -10.64
N ALA A 24 -6.42 -7.14 -11.19
CA ALA A 24 -7.38 -6.54 -12.11
C ALA A 24 -8.20 -5.43 -11.43
N ALA A 25 -8.58 -5.62 -10.16
CA ALA A 25 -9.27 -4.59 -9.38
C ALA A 25 -8.38 -3.38 -9.11
N HIS A 26 -7.12 -3.62 -8.75
CA HIS A 26 -6.12 -2.58 -8.49
C HIS A 26 -5.82 -1.75 -9.74
N GLU A 27 -5.62 -2.39 -10.89
CA GLU A 27 -5.41 -1.72 -12.17
C GLU A 27 -6.64 -0.91 -12.57
N ALA A 28 -7.85 -1.48 -12.41
CA ALA A 28 -9.08 -0.74 -12.68
C ALA A 28 -9.22 0.50 -11.78
N GLN A 29 -8.80 0.42 -10.51
CA GLN A 29 -8.76 1.57 -9.61
C GLN A 29 -7.82 2.67 -10.13
N LEU A 30 -6.60 2.30 -10.54
CA LEU A 30 -5.64 3.22 -11.14
C LEU A 30 -6.21 3.89 -12.39
N LEU A 31 -6.91 3.14 -13.24
CA LEU A 31 -7.53 3.67 -14.46
C LEU A 31 -8.85 4.43 -14.20
N GLY A 32 -9.41 4.36 -12.99
CA GLY A 32 -10.71 4.98 -12.66
C GLY A 32 -11.91 4.25 -13.26
N LEU A 33 -11.78 2.95 -13.52
CA LEU A 33 -12.81 2.09 -14.08
C LEU A 33 -13.63 1.46 -12.95
N GLU A 34 -14.48 2.26 -12.29
CA GLU A 34 -15.16 1.92 -11.03
C GLU A 34 -15.98 0.62 -11.09
N GLU A 35 -16.77 0.41 -12.15
CA GLU A 35 -17.55 -0.83 -12.32
C GLU A 35 -16.67 -2.08 -12.40
N ILE A 36 -15.53 -1.97 -13.09
CA ILE A 36 -14.56 -3.06 -13.28
C ILE A 36 -13.81 -3.32 -11.97
N GLN A 37 -13.40 -2.25 -11.28
CA GLN A 37 -12.78 -2.30 -9.96
C GLN A 37 -13.69 -3.05 -8.97
N MET A 38 -14.95 -2.63 -8.84
CA MET A 38 -15.91 -3.25 -7.93
C MET A 38 -16.14 -4.72 -8.26
N LYS A 39 -16.31 -5.05 -9.54
CA LYS A 39 -16.50 -6.44 -9.99
C LYS A 39 -15.33 -7.31 -9.56
N TYR A 40 -14.10 -6.92 -9.90
CA TYR A 40 -12.94 -7.77 -9.64
C TYR A 40 -12.52 -7.77 -8.17
N ALA A 41 -12.77 -6.70 -7.41
CA ALA A 41 -12.55 -6.69 -5.97
C ALA A 41 -13.46 -7.72 -5.26
N ARG A 42 -14.74 -7.80 -5.66
CA ARG A 42 -15.68 -8.80 -5.14
C ARG A 42 -15.27 -10.22 -5.49
N GLU A 43 -14.87 -10.46 -6.75
CA GLU A 43 -14.35 -11.77 -7.16
C GLU A 43 -13.10 -12.16 -6.35
N ALA A 44 -12.16 -11.23 -6.13
CA ALA A 44 -10.99 -11.49 -5.29
C ALA A 44 -11.38 -11.89 -3.86
N ILE A 45 -12.32 -11.15 -3.24
CA ILE A 45 -12.86 -11.47 -1.91
C ILE A 45 -13.46 -12.87 -1.86
N ASP A 46 -14.30 -13.23 -2.84
CA ASP A 46 -14.95 -14.54 -2.91
C ASP A 46 -13.93 -15.67 -3.05
N LYS A 47 -12.92 -15.49 -3.92
CA LYS A 47 -11.85 -16.48 -4.09
C LYS A 47 -10.99 -16.62 -2.83
N TYR A 48 -10.56 -15.52 -2.20
CA TYR A 48 -9.80 -15.58 -0.95
C TYR A 48 -10.58 -16.22 0.19
N ASN A 49 -11.90 -16.02 0.25
CA ASN A 49 -12.76 -16.64 1.25
C ASN A 49 -12.95 -18.15 1.05
N ALA A 50 -12.87 -18.63 -0.20
CA ALA A 50 -12.98 -20.04 -0.54
C ALA A 50 -11.71 -20.86 -0.25
N LEU A 51 -10.57 -20.20 0.01
CA LEU A 51 -9.32 -20.88 0.35
C LEU A 51 -9.39 -21.53 1.74
N GLU A 52 -8.86 -22.75 1.84
CA GLU A 52 -8.73 -23.46 3.12
C GLU A 52 -7.86 -22.67 4.12
N ARG A 53 -6.79 -22.05 3.61
CA ARG A 53 -5.94 -21.10 4.36
C ARG A 53 -6.10 -19.71 3.78
N LYS A 54 -6.89 -18.89 4.46
CA LYS A 54 -7.15 -17.52 4.02
C LYS A 54 -5.89 -16.67 4.10
N ASN A 55 -5.56 -15.99 3.00
CA ASN A 55 -4.59 -14.90 3.02
C ASN A 55 -5.28 -13.63 3.55
N GLU A 56 -5.29 -13.48 4.88
CA GLU A 56 -5.95 -12.37 5.56
C GLU A 56 -5.45 -10.99 5.11
N VAL A 57 -4.17 -10.88 4.71
CA VAL A 57 -3.59 -9.65 4.18
C VAL A 57 -4.25 -9.29 2.86
N MET A 58 -4.28 -10.23 1.91
CA MET A 58 -4.87 -9.98 0.59
C MET A 58 -6.39 -9.80 0.65
N LEU A 59 -7.07 -10.51 1.56
CA LEU A 59 -8.49 -10.30 1.80
C LEU A 59 -8.76 -8.87 2.32
N GLY A 60 -7.97 -8.40 3.29
CA GLY A 60 -8.07 -7.03 3.81
C GLY A 60 -7.79 -5.97 2.74
N ARG A 61 -6.80 -6.22 1.88
CA ARG A 61 -6.51 -5.37 0.71
C ARG A 61 -7.67 -5.31 -0.28
N SER A 62 -8.32 -6.44 -0.53
CA SER A 62 -9.44 -6.52 -1.47
C SER A 62 -10.66 -5.75 -0.94
N TYR A 63 -10.97 -5.88 0.35
CA TYR A 63 -11.99 -5.04 0.99
C TYR A 63 -11.62 -3.56 0.99
N TYR A 64 -10.34 -3.22 1.18
CA TYR A 64 -9.87 -1.84 1.10
C TYR A 64 -10.07 -1.24 -0.30
N ILE A 65 -9.77 -1.99 -1.38
CA ILE A 65 -10.05 -1.55 -2.77
C ILE A 65 -11.55 -1.42 -3.02
N LEU A 66 -12.37 -2.27 -2.39
CA LEU A 66 -13.83 -2.18 -2.45
C LEU A 66 -14.40 -1.02 -1.60
N GLU A 67 -13.54 -0.30 -0.87
CA GLU A 67 -13.91 0.75 0.10
C GLU A 67 -14.81 0.26 1.25
N ASP A 68 -14.86 -1.06 1.48
CA ASP A 68 -15.46 -1.65 2.67
C ASP A 68 -14.46 -1.56 3.83
N PHE A 69 -14.33 -0.34 4.36
CA PHE A 69 -13.33 -0.03 5.38
C PHE A 69 -13.61 -0.71 6.72
N ASP A 70 -14.84 -1.07 7.02
CA ASP A 70 -15.19 -1.80 8.24
C ASP A 70 -14.61 -3.22 8.21
N MET A 71 -14.82 -3.94 7.11
CA MET A 71 -14.26 -5.28 6.92
C MET A 71 -12.73 -5.24 6.79
N ALA A 72 -12.20 -4.28 6.04
CA ALA A 72 -10.75 -4.10 5.90
C ALA A 72 -10.09 -3.82 7.25
N LYS A 73 -10.65 -2.89 8.05
CA LYS A 73 -10.17 -2.55 9.39
C LYS A 73 -10.16 -3.76 10.31
N SER A 74 -11.27 -4.50 10.39
CA SER A 74 -11.37 -5.73 11.20
C SER A 74 -10.26 -6.73 10.87
N LEU A 75 -9.98 -6.94 9.59
CA LEU A 75 -8.91 -7.84 9.15
C LEU A 75 -7.52 -7.32 9.51
N PHE A 76 -7.25 -6.02 9.29
CA PHE A 76 -5.96 -5.44 9.66
C PHE A 76 -5.73 -5.43 11.17
N GLU A 77 -6.75 -5.15 11.98
CA GLU A 77 -6.67 -5.24 13.44
C GLU A 77 -6.43 -6.68 13.91
N SER A 78 -7.10 -7.67 13.31
CA SER A 78 -6.86 -9.09 13.57
C SER A 78 -5.42 -9.49 13.23
N LEU A 79 -4.90 -9.03 12.09
CA LEU A 79 -3.51 -9.23 11.69
C LEU A 79 -2.54 -8.64 12.71
N LEU A 80 -2.81 -7.43 13.23
CA LEU A 80 -1.96 -6.81 14.25
C LEU A 80 -1.97 -7.53 15.59
N LYS A 81 -3.06 -8.24 15.95
CA LYS A 81 -3.03 -9.11 17.14
C LYS A 81 -2.00 -10.24 17.01
N LYS A 82 -1.77 -10.73 15.79
CA LYS A 82 -0.81 -11.81 15.48
C LYS A 82 0.59 -11.27 15.18
N ARG A 83 0.66 -10.09 14.54
CA ARG A 83 1.88 -9.42 14.09
C ARG A 83 1.80 -7.93 14.44
N PRO A 84 2.09 -7.54 15.70
CA PRO A 84 1.85 -6.18 16.21
C PRO A 84 2.52 -5.05 15.41
N ASN A 85 3.62 -5.36 14.72
CA ASN A 85 4.43 -4.41 13.98
C ASN A 85 4.32 -4.61 12.46
N HIS A 86 3.23 -5.22 11.98
CA HIS A 86 3.01 -5.42 10.55
C HIS A 86 2.77 -4.07 9.85
N ILE A 87 3.81 -3.52 9.23
CA ILE A 87 3.87 -2.17 8.62
C ILE A 87 2.68 -1.94 7.69
N PHE A 88 2.38 -2.90 6.81
CA PHE A 88 1.25 -2.80 5.89
C PHE A 88 -0.09 -2.62 6.62
N SER A 89 -0.36 -3.41 7.66
CA SER A 89 -1.62 -3.30 8.40
C SER A 89 -1.71 -1.98 9.16
N LEU A 90 -0.61 -1.54 9.78
CA LEU A 90 -0.54 -0.25 10.46
C LEU A 90 -0.82 0.91 9.48
N SER A 91 -0.25 0.86 8.28
CA SER A 91 -0.42 1.94 7.30
C SER A 91 -1.84 1.99 6.74
N LYS A 92 -2.48 0.84 6.45
CA LYS A 92 -3.88 0.84 6.02
C LYS A 92 -4.83 1.31 7.12
N LEU A 93 -4.56 0.99 8.39
CA LEU A 93 -5.33 1.56 9.50
C LEU A 93 -5.11 3.07 9.65
N ALA A 94 -3.89 3.56 9.41
CA ALA A 94 -3.62 5.00 9.35
C ALA A 94 -4.38 5.69 8.21
N SER A 95 -4.39 5.09 7.00
CA SER A 95 -5.18 5.57 5.86
C SER A 95 -6.66 5.68 6.21
N ILE A 96 -7.25 4.61 6.77
CA ILE A 96 -8.65 4.57 7.17
C ILE A 96 -8.94 5.65 8.23
N ALA A 97 -8.07 5.80 9.23
CA ALA A 97 -8.22 6.81 10.27
C ALA A 97 -8.18 8.24 9.70
N PHE A 98 -7.26 8.54 8.76
CA PHE A 98 -7.23 9.84 8.10
C PHE A 98 -8.49 10.10 7.25
N MET A 99 -8.96 9.11 6.50
CA MET A 99 -10.21 9.23 5.73
C MET A 99 -11.42 9.50 6.63
N ALA A 100 -11.42 8.93 7.84
CA ALA A 100 -12.45 9.17 8.85
C ALA A 100 -12.27 10.51 9.61
N GLY A 101 -11.21 11.28 9.33
CA GLY A 101 -10.89 12.53 10.03
C GLY A 101 -10.30 12.35 11.44
N ASP A 102 -9.97 11.12 11.84
CA ASP A 102 -9.30 10.84 13.12
C ASP A 102 -7.78 10.89 12.95
N ASP A 103 -7.28 12.11 12.74
CA ASP A 103 -5.85 12.40 12.60
C ASP A 103 -5.04 11.87 13.78
N LYS A 104 -5.57 12.00 15.00
CA LYS A 104 -4.88 11.55 16.22
C LYS A 104 -4.62 10.05 16.18
N LEU A 105 -5.63 9.26 15.84
CA LEU A 105 -5.48 7.82 15.71
C LEU A 105 -4.54 7.44 14.56
N ALA A 106 -4.66 8.11 13.40
CA ALA A 106 -3.79 7.87 12.26
C ALA A 106 -2.31 8.11 12.60
N TYR A 107 -2.00 9.24 13.25
CA TYR A 107 -0.64 9.54 13.71
C TYR A 107 -0.13 8.52 14.73
N SER A 108 -1.00 7.94 15.57
CA SER A 108 -0.58 6.89 16.50
C SER A 108 -0.12 5.61 15.78
N PHE A 109 -0.77 5.24 14.67
CA PHE A 109 -0.34 4.12 13.84
C PHE A 109 0.97 4.44 13.10
N ILE A 110 1.12 5.65 12.58
CA ILE A 110 2.37 6.12 11.96
C ILE A 110 3.53 6.09 12.96
N SER A 111 3.30 6.50 14.21
CA SER A 111 4.33 6.43 15.27
C SER A 111 4.80 5.00 15.46
N LYS A 112 3.88 4.03 15.52
CA LYS A 112 4.23 2.60 15.62
C LYS A 112 5.06 2.11 14.44
N ILE A 113 4.76 2.55 13.21
CA ILE A 113 5.59 2.20 12.04
C ILE A 113 7.01 2.73 12.23
N ARG A 114 7.15 4.00 12.61
CA ARG A 114 8.48 4.64 12.81
C ARG A 114 9.28 4.03 13.94
N GLU A 115 8.63 3.71 15.06
CA GLU A 115 9.26 3.09 16.24
C GLU A 115 9.79 1.68 15.95
N ASN A 116 9.20 0.99 14.97
CA ASN A 116 9.59 -0.37 14.59
C ASN A 116 10.33 -0.43 13.25
N LYS A 117 10.82 0.72 12.76
CA LYS A 117 11.59 0.80 11.53
C LYS A 117 12.89 0.03 11.69
N ASN A 118 13.16 -0.86 10.73
CA ASN A 118 14.41 -1.63 10.66
C ASN A 118 15.52 -0.76 10.02
N GLU A 119 16.77 -0.95 10.44
CA GLU A 119 17.95 -0.37 9.77
C GLU A 119 18.03 -0.77 8.30
N TYR A 120 17.57 -1.98 7.96
CA TYR A 120 17.50 -2.52 6.60
C TYR A 120 16.11 -2.39 5.96
N ASP A 121 15.34 -1.35 6.33
CA ASP A 121 14.00 -1.08 5.79
C ASP A 121 14.04 -0.49 4.37
N PHE A 122 15.15 0.13 3.97
CA PHE A 122 15.36 0.71 2.64
C PHE A 122 14.18 1.58 2.17
N GLY A 123 13.62 2.40 3.07
CA GLY A 123 12.51 3.31 2.76
C GLY A 123 11.11 2.68 2.69
N TYR A 124 10.97 1.36 2.86
CA TYR A 124 9.70 0.64 2.83
C TYR A 124 8.66 1.20 3.84
N SER A 125 9.08 1.46 5.09
CA SER A 125 8.22 2.06 6.10
C SER A 125 7.77 3.47 5.71
N SER A 126 8.68 4.27 5.16
CA SER A 126 8.44 5.63 4.69
C SER A 126 7.42 5.62 3.54
N TYR A 127 7.56 4.69 2.58
CA TYR A 127 6.62 4.49 1.48
C TYR A 127 5.18 4.27 1.97
N PHE A 128 5.00 3.34 2.90
CA PHE A 128 3.66 3.05 3.45
C PHE A 128 3.08 4.20 4.28
N ILE A 129 3.92 4.96 4.97
CA ILE A 129 3.49 6.20 5.66
C ILE A 129 3.04 7.25 4.63
N ALA A 130 3.77 7.41 3.52
CA ALA A 130 3.40 8.33 2.45
C ALA A 130 2.05 7.97 1.81
N GLN A 131 1.78 6.67 1.56
CA GLN A 131 0.46 6.20 1.11
C GLN A 131 -0.66 6.60 2.07
N ALA A 132 -0.43 6.47 3.38
CA ALA A 132 -1.42 6.86 4.38
C ALA A 132 -1.72 8.36 4.33
N TYR A 133 -0.69 9.20 4.25
CA TYR A 133 -0.87 10.64 4.07
C TYR A 133 -1.59 11.00 2.77
N ALA A 134 -1.23 10.35 1.67
CA ALA A 134 -1.84 10.57 0.36
C ALA A 134 -3.35 10.27 0.40
N GLN A 135 -3.74 9.13 1.00
CA GLN A 135 -5.15 8.79 1.16
C GLN A 135 -5.91 9.80 2.04
N GLY A 136 -5.26 10.35 3.05
CA GLY A 136 -5.78 11.43 3.88
C GLY A 136 -5.80 12.81 3.21
N LYS A 137 -5.43 12.91 1.92
CA LYS A 137 -5.24 14.16 1.17
C LYS A 137 -4.23 15.13 1.81
N LYS A 138 -3.33 14.60 2.63
CA LYS A 138 -2.22 15.32 3.29
C LYS A 138 -1.00 15.34 2.38
N TYR A 139 -1.15 15.92 1.18
CA TYR A 139 -0.17 15.77 0.10
C TYR A 139 1.20 16.37 0.44
N THR A 140 1.25 17.45 1.21
CA THR A 140 2.52 18.07 1.64
C THR A 140 3.36 17.09 2.46
N GLU A 141 2.74 16.43 3.42
CA GLU A 141 3.37 15.38 4.23
C GLU A 141 3.68 14.15 3.38
N ALA A 142 2.75 13.74 2.51
CA ALA A 142 2.97 12.61 1.62
C ALA A 142 4.24 12.81 0.77
N PHE A 143 4.39 13.94 0.07
CA PHE A 143 5.59 14.23 -0.73
C PHE A 143 6.87 14.27 0.09
N LYS A 144 6.81 14.86 1.30
CA LYS A 144 7.98 14.91 2.19
C LYS A 144 8.46 13.50 2.51
N ILE A 145 7.55 12.66 3.01
CA ILE A 145 7.89 11.29 3.42
C ILE A 145 8.27 10.42 2.22
N LEU A 146 7.63 10.62 1.08
CA LEU A 146 7.94 9.89 -0.15
C LEU A 146 9.36 10.22 -0.64
N GLY A 147 9.76 11.49 -0.55
CA GLY A 147 11.15 11.88 -0.81
C GLY A 147 12.15 11.31 0.22
N GLU A 148 11.74 11.05 1.46
CA GLU A 148 12.55 10.33 2.45
C GLU A 148 12.71 8.85 2.04
N ALA A 149 11.63 8.17 1.65
CA ALA A 149 11.67 6.78 1.19
C ALA A 149 12.69 6.58 0.05
N VAL A 150 12.64 7.43 -0.97
CA VAL A 150 13.56 7.38 -2.12
C VAL A 150 15.02 7.59 -1.70
N LYS A 151 15.28 8.51 -0.77
CA LYS A 151 16.64 8.75 -0.27
C LYS A 151 17.18 7.61 0.56
N GLU A 152 16.31 6.87 1.22
CA GLU A 152 16.64 5.70 2.04
C GLU A 152 16.89 4.43 1.21
N GLY A 153 16.76 4.52 -0.11
CA GLY A 153 17.03 3.42 -1.02
C GLY A 153 15.79 2.69 -1.49
N ASP A 154 14.59 3.22 -1.23
CA ASP A 154 13.36 2.64 -1.79
C ASP A 154 13.42 2.77 -3.31
N VAL A 155 13.47 1.62 -3.98
CA VAL A 155 13.48 1.59 -5.43
C VAL A 155 12.04 1.77 -5.85
N LEU A 156 11.72 2.99 -6.29
CA LEU A 156 10.47 3.29 -6.99
C LEU A 156 10.38 2.40 -8.23
N SER A 157 9.83 1.20 -8.09
CA SER A 157 9.62 0.35 -9.24
C SER A 157 8.53 1.01 -10.09
N ALA A 158 8.63 0.91 -11.42
CA ALA A 158 7.57 1.38 -12.30
C ALA A 158 6.23 0.68 -11.97
N ILE A 159 6.26 -0.50 -11.34
CA ILE A 159 5.09 -1.28 -10.93
C ILE A 159 4.49 -0.73 -9.64
N ASP A 160 5.29 -0.14 -8.74
CA ASP A 160 4.81 0.32 -7.43
C ASP A 160 4.51 1.81 -7.43
N TYR A 161 5.32 2.68 -8.05
CA TYR A 161 5.19 4.13 -7.85
C TYR A 161 4.30 4.84 -8.88
N GLU A 162 4.58 4.64 -10.17
CA GLU A 162 3.76 5.18 -11.27
C GLU A 162 2.41 4.46 -11.36
N ASN A 163 2.29 3.28 -10.75
CA ASN A 163 1.09 2.46 -10.77
C ASN A 163 0.47 2.24 -9.37
N ASP A 164 0.83 3.06 -8.36
CA ASP A 164 0.08 3.09 -7.10
C ASP A 164 -1.20 3.93 -7.26
N PRO A 165 -2.39 3.33 -7.18
CA PRO A 165 -3.64 4.08 -7.22
C PRO A 165 -3.75 5.09 -6.07
N LEU A 166 -3.05 4.87 -4.94
CA LEU A 166 -3.09 5.77 -3.78
C LEU A 166 -2.31 7.08 -4.02
N PHE A 167 -1.41 7.10 -5.00
CA PHE A 167 -0.70 8.31 -5.42
C PHE A 167 -1.25 8.94 -6.71
N LYS A 168 -2.30 8.36 -7.32
CA LYS A 168 -2.86 8.80 -8.60
C LYS A 168 -3.12 10.31 -8.66
N GLU A 169 -3.71 10.88 -7.62
CA GLU A 169 -3.98 12.33 -7.57
C GLU A 169 -2.70 13.17 -7.47
N MET A 170 -1.65 12.62 -6.85
CA MET A 170 -0.36 13.28 -6.69
C MET A 170 0.47 13.31 -7.99
N HIS A 171 0.23 12.37 -8.93
CA HIS A 171 0.98 12.26 -10.19
C HIS A 171 0.96 13.54 -11.03
N ALA A 172 -0.13 14.30 -10.97
CA ALA A 172 -0.29 15.55 -11.71
C ALA A 172 0.43 16.75 -11.05
N MET A 173 1.02 16.59 -9.87
CA MET A 173 1.59 17.69 -9.10
C MET A 173 3.08 17.89 -9.40
N PRO A 174 3.60 19.13 -9.44
CA PRO A 174 5.02 19.40 -9.75
C PRO A 174 6.03 18.72 -8.81
N GLN A 175 5.65 18.51 -7.55
CA GLN A 175 6.48 17.82 -6.55
C GLN A 175 6.70 16.35 -6.92
N TRP A 176 5.72 15.71 -7.56
CA TRP A 176 5.84 14.33 -8.03
C TRP A 176 6.96 14.20 -9.06
N VAL A 177 6.95 15.08 -10.08
CA VAL A 177 7.99 15.14 -11.12
C VAL A 177 9.38 15.32 -10.51
N SER A 178 9.49 16.14 -9.46
CA SER A 178 10.75 16.38 -8.77
C SER A 178 11.30 15.11 -8.08
N ILE A 179 10.42 14.31 -7.46
CA ILE A 179 10.81 13.05 -6.81
C ILE A 179 11.21 12.00 -7.85
N VAL A 180 10.43 11.86 -8.94
CA VAL A 180 10.72 10.91 -10.02
C VAL A 180 12.05 11.22 -10.69
N ASN A 181 12.33 12.50 -10.99
CA ASN A 181 13.59 12.90 -11.60
C ASN A 181 14.78 12.59 -10.69
N TYR A 182 14.68 12.92 -9.39
CA TYR A 182 15.71 12.60 -8.42
C TYR A 182 16.00 11.09 -8.38
N TRP A 183 14.95 10.25 -8.32
CA TRP A 183 15.11 8.80 -8.35
C TRP A 183 15.76 8.32 -9.66
N SER A 184 15.30 8.81 -10.81
CA SER A 184 15.85 8.43 -12.12
C SER A 184 17.34 8.74 -12.21
N ASP A 185 17.77 9.91 -11.76
CA ASP A 185 19.17 10.33 -11.78
C ASP A 185 20.06 9.43 -10.90
N GLN A 186 19.53 8.95 -9.77
CA GLN A 186 20.27 8.11 -8.82
C GLN A 186 20.34 6.63 -9.23
N TYR A 187 19.32 6.10 -9.90
CA TYR A 187 19.14 4.65 -10.04
C TYR A 187 18.92 4.11 -11.47
N ARG A 188 18.79 4.96 -12.50
CA ARG A 188 18.65 4.52 -13.92
C ARG A 188 19.95 4.60 -14.75
N ASN A 189 21.09 4.94 -14.15
CA ASN A 189 22.40 4.97 -14.83
C ASN A 189 23.15 3.64 -14.73
#